data_AF-A0A9W4E677-F1
#
_entry.id   AF-A0A9W4E677-F1
#
_cell.length_a   1.000
_cell.length_b   1.000
_cell.length_c   1.000
_cell.angle_alpha   90.00
_cell.angle_beta   90.00
_cell.angle_gamma   90.00
#
_symmetry.space_group_name_H-M   'P 1'
#
loop_
_entity.id
_entity.type
_entity.pdbx_description
1 polymer ?
#
loop_
_entity_poly.entity_id
_entity_poly.type
_entity_poly.pdbx_seq_one_letter_code
_entity_poly.pdbx_strand_id
1 'polypeptide(L)'
;MERSRDMPVETPVDTLTYHQGWEDFPELTDREKLALCVVADICRQTLGMPFETHGTMGLTHNLSGDALRELLVFQGDYPALLRHLRTPGVRLTARERTFGALTADVLHGVLDGVFAFHVSAALAVGASPADVLAVVRFCGQFGAAEAWQGLRAAERLLATASGTRGSAVA
;
A
#
# COMPACT_ATOMS: atom_id res chain seq x y z
N MET A 1 -36.77 -24.06 -23.16
CA MET A 1 -35.60 -24.21 -22.28
C MET A 1 -34.50 -23.29 -22.82
N GLU A 2 -34.64 -21.99 -22.60
CA GLU A 2 -33.70 -20.98 -23.11
C GLU A 2 -32.43 -20.99 -22.27
N ARG A 3 -31.29 -21.25 -22.92
CA ARG A 3 -29.97 -20.91 -22.38
C ARG A 3 -29.66 -19.48 -22.78
N SER A 4 -30.05 -18.53 -21.94
CA SER A 4 -29.43 -17.22 -21.90
C SER A 4 -28.31 -17.25 -20.87
N ARG A 5 -27.07 -17.46 -21.30
CA ARG A 5 -25.83 -17.25 -20.50
C ARG A 5 -24.61 -17.00 -21.40
N ASP A 6 -24.76 -16.10 -22.36
CA ASP A 6 -23.63 -15.30 -22.83
C ASP A 6 -24.05 -13.84 -22.60
N MET A 7 -23.95 -13.44 -21.34
CA MET A 7 -23.85 -12.02 -21.03
C MET A 7 -22.44 -11.62 -21.48
N PRO A 8 -22.28 -10.62 -22.37
CA PRO A 8 -20.96 -10.06 -22.61
C PRO A 8 -20.40 -9.64 -21.25
N VAL A 9 -19.16 -10.03 -20.95
CA VAL A 9 -18.41 -9.41 -19.85
C VAL A 9 -18.45 -7.92 -20.16
N GLU A 10 -19.25 -7.18 -19.38
CA GLU A 10 -19.30 -5.74 -19.49
C GLU A 10 -17.84 -5.26 -19.46
N THR A 11 -17.48 -4.40 -20.42
CA THR A 11 -16.21 -3.67 -20.42
C THR A 11 -15.84 -3.33 -18.98
N PRO A 12 -14.62 -3.67 -18.51
CA PRO A 12 -14.28 -3.47 -17.11
C PRO A 12 -14.56 -2.02 -16.79
N VAL A 13 -15.54 -1.80 -15.89
CA VAL A 13 -15.80 -0.49 -15.32
C VAL A 13 -14.44 0.01 -14.85
N ASP A 14 -14.10 1.26 -15.15
CA ASP A 14 -12.91 1.87 -14.56
C ASP A 14 -13.12 1.89 -13.05
N THR A 15 -12.61 0.84 -12.42
CA THR A 15 -12.98 0.37 -11.09
C THR A 15 -12.30 1.23 -10.02
N LEU A 16 -11.40 2.14 -10.42
CA LEU A 16 -10.82 3.16 -9.55
C LEU A 16 -11.90 4.06 -8.93
N THR A 17 -13.04 4.21 -9.62
CA THR A 17 -14.20 4.96 -9.11
C THR A 17 -14.94 4.30 -7.94
N TYR A 18 -14.63 3.03 -7.60
CA TYR A 18 -15.27 2.31 -6.49
C TYR A 18 -14.85 2.84 -5.12
N HIS A 19 -13.64 3.41 -5.01
CA HIS A 19 -13.14 4.00 -3.78
C HIS A 19 -13.46 5.49 -3.75
N GLN A 20 -14.35 5.89 -2.84
CA GLN A 20 -14.58 7.31 -2.57
C GLN A 20 -13.26 7.97 -2.13
N GLY A 21 -12.94 9.11 -2.75
CA GLY A 21 -11.74 9.88 -2.43
C GLY A 21 -10.45 9.36 -3.07
N TRP A 22 -10.51 8.52 -4.12
CA TRP A 22 -9.32 8.06 -4.84
C TRP A 22 -8.43 9.22 -5.32
N GLU A 23 -9.05 10.30 -5.79
CA GLU A 23 -8.39 11.53 -6.26
C GLU A 23 -7.82 12.39 -5.11
N ASP A 24 -8.21 12.15 -3.86
CA ASP A 24 -7.76 12.93 -2.69
C ASP A 24 -6.32 12.61 -2.28
N PHE A 25 -5.66 11.68 -2.99
CA PHE A 25 -4.30 11.22 -2.75
C PHE A 25 -3.41 11.39 -3.99
N PRO A 26 -3.17 12.63 -4.46
CA PRO A 26 -2.34 12.89 -5.64
C PRO A 26 -0.86 12.52 -5.42
N GLU A 27 -0.41 12.35 -4.17
CA GLU A 27 0.96 11.95 -3.84
C GLU A 27 1.23 10.46 -4.14
N LEU A 28 0.17 9.67 -4.37
CA LEU A 28 0.24 8.25 -4.68
C LEU A 28 -0.23 8.01 -6.12
N THR A 29 0.50 7.18 -6.86
CA THR A 29 0.06 6.67 -8.16
C THR A 29 -1.04 5.63 -7.99
N ASP A 30 -1.86 5.39 -9.02
CA ASP A 30 -2.88 4.34 -8.98
C ASP A 30 -2.29 2.96 -8.68
N ARG A 31 -1.09 2.70 -9.24
CA ARG A 31 -0.35 1.47 -9.00
C ARG A 31 0.04 1.32 -7.52
N GLU A 32 0.50 2.40 -6.88
CA GLU A 32 0.82 2.40 -5.46
C GLU A 32 -0.44 2.21 -4.62
N LYS A 33 -1.51 2.96 -4.88
CA LYS A 33 -2.80 2.81 -4.18
C LYS A 33 -3.32 1.38 -4.25
N LEU A 34 -3.25 0.75 -5.43
CA LEU A 34 -3.66 -0.65 -5.62
C LEU A 34 -2.78 -1.63 -4.86
N ALA A 35 -1.46 -1.40 -4.81
CA ALA A 35 -0.57 -2.17 -3.96
C ALA A 35 -0.96 -2.03 -2.47
N LEU A 36 -1.34 -0.82 -2.03
CA LEU A 36 -1.82 -0.58 -0.66
C LEU A 36 -3.16 -1.28 -0.38
N CYS A 37 -4.11 -1.27 -1.33
CA CYS A 37 -5.37 -2.00 -1.20
C CYS A 37 -5.13 -3.50 -0.99
N VAL A 38 -4.24 -4.10 -1.79
CA VAL A 38 -3.89 -5.53 -1.65
C VAL A 38 -3.23 -5.81 -0.29
N VAL A 39 -2.33 -4.94 0.17
CA VAL A 39 -1.75 -5.06 1.53
C VAL A 39 -2.84 -4.95 2.59
N ALA A 40 -3.74 -3.98 2.46
CA ALA A 40 -4.83 -3.80 3.40
C ALA A 40 -5.76 -5.02 3.46
N ASP A 41 -6.06 -5.65 2.32
CA ASP A 41 -6.85 -6.87 2.29
C ASP A 41 -6.18 -8.03 3.02
N ILE A 42 -4.85 -8.14 2.89
CA ILE A 42 -4.06 -9.13 3.62
C ILE A 42 -4.11 -8.82 5.13
N CYS A 43 -3.83 -7.57 5.54
CA CYS A 43 -3.84 -7.17 6.94
C CYS A 43 -5.22 -7.37 7.60
N ARG A 44 -6.30 -7.13 6.86
CA ARG A 44 -7.69 -7.27 7.33
C ARG A 44 -8.29 -8.67 7.11
N GLN A 45 -7.56 -9.58 6.47
CA GLN A 45 -8.02 -10.91 6.10
C GLN A 45 -9.28 -10.91 5.20
N THR A 46 -9.43 -9.89 4.35
CA THR A 46 -10.52 -9.74 3.37
C THR A 46 -10.18 -10.39 2.03
N LEU A 47 -9.77 -11.66 2.07
CA LEU A 47 -9.23 -12.42 0.93
C LEU A 47 -10.28 -12.94 -0.08
N GLY A 48 -11.51 -12.42 -0.01
CA GLY A 48 -12.58 -12.74 -0.96
C GLY A 48 -12.66 -11.72 -2.10
N MET A 49 -13.88 -11.31 -2.44
CA MET A 49 -14.15 -10.37 -3.53
C MET A 49 -13.29 -9.08 -3.50
N PRO A 50 -13.03 -8.42 -2.35
CA PRO A 50 -12.16 -7.23 -2.31
C PRO A 50 -10.74 -7.52 -2.82
N PHE A 51 -10.10 -8.56 -2.30
CA PHE A 51 -8.76 -8.99 -2.72
C PHE A 51 -8.71 -9.37 -4.20
N GLU A 52 -9.71 -10.11 -4.70
CA GLU A 52 -9.79 -10.48 -6.10
C GLU A 52 -9.92 -9.24 -7.00
N THR A 53 -10.71 -8.25 -6.56
CA THR A 53 -10.95 -7.01 -7.30
C THR A 53 -9.70 -6.15 -7.32
N HIS A 54 -9.09 -5.85 -6.17
CA HIS A 54 -7.87 -5.05 -6.10
C HIS A 54 -6.69 -5.73 -6.79
N GLY A 55 -6.58 -7.05 -6.71
CA GLY A 55 -5.57 -7.82 -7.46
C GLY A 55 -5.77 -7.70 -8.98
N THR A 56 -7.01 -7.85 -9.45
CA THR A 56 -7.35 -7.71 -10.88
C THR A 56 -7.09 -6.30 -11.40
N MET A 57 -7.51 -5.28 -10.65
CA MET A 57 -7.20 -3.88 -10.95
C MET A 57 -5.69 -3.63 -10.93
N GLY A 58 -4.97 -4.19 -9.96
CA GLY A 58 -3.51 -4.13 -9.93
C GLY A 58 -2.89 -4.56 -11.27
N LEU A 59 -3.33 -5.70 -11.80
CA LEU A 59 -2.84 -6.22 -13.08
C LEU A 59 -3.11 -5.26 -14.25
N THR A 60 -4.23 -4.54 -14.27
CA THR A 60 -4.54 -3.55 -15.32
C THR A 60 -3.76 -2.23 -15.15
N HIS A 61 -3.28 -1.92 -13.95
CA HIS A 61 -2.49 -0.72 -13.62
C HIS A 61 -1.00 -1.02 -13.41
N ASN A 62 -0.44 -1.96 -14.17
CA ASN A 62 0.97 -2.33 -14.18
C ASN A 62 1.52 -2.95 -12.88
N LEU A 63 0.69 -3.34 -11.91
CA LEU A 63 1.12 -4.15 -10.77
C LEU A 63 1.17 -5.61 -11.22
N SER A 64 2.36 -6.06 -11.64
CA SER A 64 2.53 -7.39 -12.23
C SER A 64 2.15 -8.52 -11.26
N GLY A 65 1.88 -9.71 -11.80
CA GLY A 65 1.66 -10.90 -10.98
C GLY A 65 2.83 -11.24 -10.05
N ASP A 66 4.08 -10.90 -10.43
CA ASP A 66 5.24 -11.10 -9.55
C ASP A 66 5.33 -10.04 -8.45
N ALA A 67 4.87 -8.81 -8.72
CA ALA A 67 4.73 -7.78 -7.69
C ALA A 67 3.63 -8.15 -6.69
N LEU A 68 2.49 -8.68 -7.15
CA LEU A 68 1.42 -9.20 -6.28
C LEU A 68 1.91 -10.37 -5.40
N ARG A 69 2.64 -11.33 -5.98
CA ARG A 69 3.28 -12.41 -5.19
C ARG A 69 4.27 -11.85 -4.18
N GLU A 70 5.05 -10.84 -4.56
CA GLU A 70 6.00 -10.20 -3.64
C GLU A 70 5.30 -9.53 -2.46
N LEU A 71 4.17 -8.86 -2.66
CA LEU A 71 3.36 -8.31 -1.56
C LEU A 71 2.94 -9.41 -0.57
N LEU A 72 2.45 -10.54 -1.08
CA LEU A 72 2.05 -11.68 -0.22
C LEU A 72 3.24 -12.25 0.57
N VAL A 73 4.41 -12.37 -0.07
CA VAL A 73 5.61 -12.90 0.58
C VAL A 73 6.13 -11.95 1.66
N PHE A 74 6.12 -10.65 1.38
CA PHE A 74 6.60 -9.63 2.30
C PHE A 74 5.69 -9.51 3.53
N GLN A 75 4.36 -9.46 3.33
CA GLN A 75 3.40 -9.31 4.43
C GLN A 75 3.23 -10.59 5.26
N GLY A 76 3.36 -11.77 4.64
CA GLY A 76 3.25 -13.04 5.34
C GLY A 76 4.54 -13.50 6.04
N ASP A 77 5.63 -12.72 5.95
CA ASP A 77 6.98 -13.10 6.41
C ASP A 77 7.35 -14.54 6.01
N TYR A 78 7.20 -14.85 4.72
CA TYR A 78 7.48 -16.19 4.17
C TYR A 78 8.78 -16.19 3.37
N PRO A 79 9.98 -16.10 3.99
CA PRO A 79 11.25 -16.00 3.27
C PRO A 79 11.49 -17.21 2.36
N ALA A 80 10.94 -18.37 2.70
CA ALA A 80 10.97 -19.56 1.87
C ALA A 80 10.31 -19.35 0.49
N LEU A 81 9.31 -18.47 0.39
CA LEU A 81 8.60 -18.19 -0.86
C LEU A 81 9.35 -17.20 -1.78
N LEU A 82 10.39 -16.53 -1.30
CA LEU A 82 11.28 -15.70 -2.14
C LEU A 82 11.90 -16.50 -3.30
N ARG A 83 11.99 -17.84 -3.19
CA ARG A 83 12.45 -18.69 -4.31
C ARG A 83 11.49 -18.70 -5.51
N HIS A 84 10.19 -18.47 -5.29
CA HIS A 84 9.19 -18.39 -6.36
C HIS A 84 9.21 -17.04 -7.09
N LEU A 85 9.93 -16.08 -6.51
CA LEU A 85 10.19 -14.75 -7.03
C LEU A 85 11.51 -14.67 -7.82
N ARG A 86 12.13 -15.82 -8.18
CA ARG A 86 13.43 -15.89 -8.87
C ARG A 86 13.37 -15.62 -10.37
N THR A 87 12.18 -15.58 -10.95
CA THR A 87 11.99 -15.23 -12.36
C THR A 87 12.21 -13.71 -12.51
N PRO A 88 13.02 -13.25 -13.50
CA PRO A 88 13.11 -11.84 -13.79
C PRO A 88 11.74 -11.35 -14.29
N GLY A 89 11.11 -10.49 -13.49
CA GLY A 89 9.81 -9.87 -13.76
C GLY A 89 9.78 -8.43 -13.25
N VAL A 90 8.76 -7.67 -13.60
CA VAL A 90 8.56 -6.32 -13.04
C VAL A 90 8.13 -6.46 -11.58
N ARG A 91 8.92 -5.94 -10.64
CA ARG A 91 8.72 -6.11 -9.19
C ARG A 91 8.27 -4.83 -8.53
N LEU A 92 8.00 -4.93 -7.22
CA LEU A 92 7.81 -3.75 -6.41
C LEU A 92 9.07 -2.89 -6.48
N THR A 93 8.88 -1.59 -6.57
CA THR A 93 9.94 -0.59 -6.35
C THR A 93 10.30 -0.55 -4.87
N ALA A 94 11.44 0.05 -4.52
CA ALA A 94 11.81 0.24 -3.12
C ALA A 94 10.75 1.08 -2.37
N ARG A 95 10.16 2.08 -3.06
CA ARG A 95 9.08 2.93 -2.56
C ARG A 95 7.78 2.16 -2.31
N GLU A 96 7.35 1.31 -3.25
CA GLU A 96 6.16 0.48 -3.04
C GLU A 96 6.32 -0.49 -1.86
N ARG A 97 7.52 -1.04 -1.64
CA ARG A 97 7.80 -1.89 -0.47
C ARG A 97 7.69 -1.12 0.84
N THR A 98 8.28 0.07 0.93
CA THR A 98 8.21 0.87 2.16
C THR A 98 6.79 1.37 2.42
N PHE A 99 6.02 1.71 1.39
CA PHE A 99 4.61 2.08 1.53
C PHE A 99 3.73 0.92 1.97
N GLY A 100 3.97 -0.29 1.44
CA GLY A 100 3.31 -1.50 1.92
C GLY A 100 3.65 -1.83 3.38
N ALA A 101 4.91 -1.64 3.80
CA ALA A 101 5.32 -1.83 5.18
C ALA A 101 4.62 -0.83 6.14
N LEU A 102 4.61 0.45 5.77
CA LEU A 102 3.90 1.50 6.53
C LEU A 102 2.40 1.21 6.66
N THR A 103 1.78 0.71 5.58
CA THR A 103 0.35 0.35 5.59
C THR A 103 0.09 -0.80 6.58
N ALA A 104 0.96 -1.81 6.61
CA ALA A 104 0.86 -2.91 7.55
C ALA A 104 1.05 -2.44 9.01
N ASP A 105 2.08 -1.62 9.27
CA ASP A 105 2.32 -1.04 10.59
C ASP A 105 1.09 -0.29 11.11
N VAL A 106 0.49 0.56 10.25
CA VAL A 106 -0.73 1.32 10.60
C VAL A 106 -1.89 0.37 10.87
N LEU A 107 -2.23 -0.53 9.93
CA LEU A 107 -3.42 -1.38 10.05
C LEU A 107 -3.31 -2.45 11.15
N HIS A 108 -2.10 -2.81 11.58
CA HIS A 108 -1.86 -3.64 12.76
C HIS A 108 -1.67 -2.83 14.05
N GLY A 109 -1.58 -1.49 13.98
CA GLY A 109 -1.37 -0.63 15.14
C GLY A 109 0.04 -0.69 15.73
N VAL A 110 1.03 -1.17 14.96
CA VAL A 110 2.44 -1.23 15.35
C VAL A 110 3.09 0.12 15.05
N LEU A 111 2.92 1.08 15.97
CA LEU A 111 3.30 2.50 15.76
C LEU A 111 4.53 2.94 16.57
N ASP A 112 5.49 2.01 16.78
CA ASP A 112 6.68 2.19 17.62
C ASP A 112 7.98 2.36 16.80
N GLY A 113 9.09 1.77 17.25
CA GLY A 113 10.38 1.81 16.57
C GLY A 113 10.36 1.16 15.18
N VAL A 114 9.51 0.14 14.95
CA VAL A 114 9.38 -0.48 13.62
C VAL A 114 8.76 0.51 12.63
N PHE A 115 7.70 1.20 13.04
CA PHE A 115 7.08 2.26 12.24
C PHE A 115 8.06 3.40 11.96
N ALA A 116 8.82 3.84 12.96
CA ALA A 116 9.84 4.87 12.79
C ALA A 116 10.93 4.44 11.79
N PHE A 117 11.33 3.17 11.81
CA PHE A 117 12.25 2.60 10.85
C PHE A 117 11.67 2.62 9.43
N HIS A 118 10.43 2.18 9.21
CA HIS A 118 9.80 2.20 7.89
C HIS A 118 9.54 3.63 7.37
N VAL A 119 9.20 4.59 8.24
CA VAL A 119 9.11 6.02 7.86
C VAL A 119 10.47 6.51 7.38
N SER A 120 11.53 6.21 8.13
CA SER A 120 12.90 6.60 7.75
C SER A 120 13.34 5.95 6.44
N ALA A 121 13.02 4.67 6.24
CA ALA A 121 13.30 3.95 5.01
C ALA A 121 12.56 4.55 3.81
N ALA A 122 11.28 4.93 3.97
CA ALA A 122 10.51 5.60 2.92
C ALA A 122 11.17 6.93 2.49
N LEU A 123 11.60 7.75 3.45
CA LEU A 123 12.32 8.99 3.16
C LEU A 123 13.66 8.72 2.46
N ALA A 124 14.40 7.69 2.89
CA ALA A 124 15.68 7.32 2.31
C ALA A 124 15.59 6.87 0.85
N VAL A 125 14.46 6.27 0.44
CA VAL A 125 14.18 5.89 -0.96
C VAL A 125 13.53 7.02 -1.77
N GLY A 126 13.50 8.24 -1.22
CA GLY A 126 13.07 9.46 -1.91
C GLY A 126 11.60 9.83 -1.72
N ALA A 127 10.86 9.19 -0.79
CA ALA A 127 9.51 9.66 -0.46
C ALA A 127 9.55 11.01 0.26
N SER A 128 8.61 11.88 -0.07
CA SER A 128 8.39 13.12 0.66
C SER A 128 7.63 12.87 1.96
N PRO A 129 7.70 13.78 2.95
CA PRO A 129 6.81 13.73 4.11
C PRO A 129 5.32 13.70 3.73
N ALA A 130 4.93 14.39 2.66
CA ALA A 130 3.55 14.40 2.17
C ALA A 130 3.13 13.02 1.65
N ASP A 131 4.03 12.31 0.98
CA ASP A 131 3.78 10.95 0.48
C ASP A 131 3.54 9.98 1.64
N VAL A 132 4.36 10.06 2.70
CA VAL A 132 4.20 9.24 3.92
C VAL A 132 2.83 9.53 4.56
N LEU A 133 2.46 10.80 4.70
CA LEU A 133 1.15 11.18 5.23
C LEU A 133 0.01 10.74 4.31
N ALA A 134 0.20 10.70 2.98
CA ALA A 134 -0.78 10.18 2.04
C ALA A 134 -1.03 8.69 2.24
N VAL A 135 0.01 7.87 2.39
CA VAL A 135 -0.11 6.44 2.72
C VAL A 135 -0.93 6.23 3.99
N VAL A 136 -0.61 6.98 5.05
CA VAL A 136 -1.30 6.85 6.35
C VAL A 136 -2.76 7.30 6.27
N ARG A 137 -3.05 8.42 5.58
CA ARG A 137 -4.42 8.88 5.34
C ARG A 137 -5.21 7.87 4.50
N PHE A 138 -4.59 7.27 3.49
CA PHE A 138 -5.20 6.26 2.61
C PHE A 138 -5.65 5.02 3.40
N CYS A 139 -4.91 4.63 4.44
CA CYS A 139 -5.30 3.55 5.35
C CYS A 139 -6.68 3.77 6.01
N GLY A 140 -7.17 5.02 6.09
CA GLY A 140 -8.48 5.34 6.64
C GLY A 140 -9.64 4.64 5.95
N GLN A 141 -9.49 4.27 4.67
CA GLN A 141 -10.47 3.49 3.91
C GLN A 141 -10.65 2.06 4.46
N PHE A 142 -9.65 1.56 5.19
CA PHE A 142 -9.61 0.20 5.74
C PHE A 142 -9.59 0.19 7.27
N GLY A 143 -9.58 1.35 7.93
CA GLY A 143 -9.40 1.49 9.37
C GLY A 143 -9.24 2.92 9.85
N ALA A 144 -10.34 3.61 10.13
CA ALA A 144 -10.30 5.01 10.53
C ALA A 144 -9.56 5.26 11.86
N ALA A 145 -9.74 4.38 12.85
CA ALA A 145 -9.10 4.54 14.15
C ALA A 145 -7.58 4.35 14.05
N GLU A 146 -7.14 3.29 13.37
CA GLU A 146 -5.74 2.98 13.14
C GLU A 146 -5.05 4.07 12.30
N ALA A 147 -5.69 4.53 11.21
CA ALA A 147 -5.18 5.62 10.39
C ALA A 147 -5.02 6.92 11.19
N TRP A 148 -5.98 7.24 12.07
CA TRP A 148 -5.88 8.40 12.96
C TRP A 148 -4.72 8.30 13.96
N GLN A 149 -4.47 7.11 14.52
CA GLN A 149 -3.33 6.89 15.40
C GLN A 149 -2.00 6.97 14.62
N GLY A 150 -1.96 6.35 13.45
CA GLY A 150 -0.82 6.37 12.53
C GLY A 150 -0.48 7.79 12.10
N LEU A 151 -1.48 8.62 11.82
CA LEU A 151 -1.27 10.01 11.38
C LEU A 151 -0.55 10.81 12.46
N ARG A 152 -1.03 10.73 13.70
CA ARG A 152 -0.37 11.39 14.84
C ARG A 152 1.03 10.87 15.08
N ALA A 153 1.28 9.57 14.87
CA ALA A 153 2.61 8.99 15.01
C ALA A 153 3.55 9.53 13.91
N ALA A 154 3.11 9.55 12.65
CA ALA A 154 3.88 10.05 11.52
C ALA A 154 4.22 11.54 11.69
N GLU A 155 3.26 12.38 12.06
CA GLU A 155 3.46 13.82 12.28
C GLU A 155 4.55 14.09 13.33
N ARG A 156 4.54 13.35 14.45
CA ARG A 156 5.58 13.47 15.49
C ARG A 156 6.97 13.09 14.98
N LEU A 157 7.08 12.00 14.22
CA LEU A 157 8.34 11.55 13.64
C LEU A 157 8.89 12.54 12.62
N LEU A 158 8.03 13.05 11.73
CA LEU A 158 8.40 13.99 10.67
C LEU A 158 8.78 15.38 11.23
N ALA A 159 8.11 15.83 12.30
CA ALA A 159 8.49 17.05 13.02
C ALA A 159 9.90 16.92 13.64
N THR A 160 10.19 15.77 14.25
CA THR A 160 11.51 15.48 14.84
C THR A 160 12.60 15.48 13.77
N ALA A 161 12.36 14.82 12.63
CA ALA A 161 13.32 14.75 11.52
C ALA A 161 13.61 16.12 10.87
N SER A 162 12.66 17.05 10.93
CA SER A 162 12.83 18.43 10.44
C SER A 162 13.63 19.29 11.43
N GLY A 163 13.41 19.13 12.74
CA GLY A 163 14.14 19.84 13.79
C GLY A 163 15.63 19.47 13.87
N THR A 164 15.97 18.20 13.70
CA THR A 164 17.38 17.73 13.73
C THR A 164 18.22 18.32 12.59
N ARG A 165 17.64 18.56 11.41
CA ARG A 165 18.35 19.20 10.29
C ARG A 165 18.63 20.68 10.51
N GLY A 166 17.80 21.37 11.31
CA GLY A 166 18.01 22.78 11.67
C GLY A 166 19.10 23.01 12.71
N SER A 167 19.36 22.03 13.59
CA SER A 167 20.34 22.16 14.67
C SER A 167 21.78 21.83 14.26
N ALA A 168 22.00 21.12 13.15
CA ALA A 168 23.34 20.71 12.71
C ALA A 168 24.09 21.79 11.88
N VAL A 169 23.50 22.98 11.74
CA VAL A 169 24.05 24.11 10.96
C VAL A 169 24.28 25.35 11.84
N ALA A 170 24.35 25.18 13.17
CA ALA A 170 24.60 26.25 14.14
C ALA A 170 25.96 26.07 14.84
#